data_AF-A0A530YQC6-F1
#
_entry.id   AF-A0A530YQC6-F1
#
_cell.length_a   1.000
_cell.length_b   1.000
_cell.length_c   1.000
_cell.angle_alpha   90.00
_cell.angle_beta   90.00
_cell.angle_gamma   90.00
#
_symmetry.space_group_name_H-M   'P 1'
#
loop_
_entity.id
_entity.type
_entity.pdbx_description
1 polymer ?
#
loop_
_entity_poly.entity_id
_entity_poly.type
_entity_poly.pdbx_seq_one_letter_code
_entity_poly.pdbx_strand_id
1 'polypeptide(L)'
;LWLGVADDRLDLMYSRIGLIIAMTHIQLPFTLLPIYSIMRTIQPSQMKAAYSLGAKPFTAFRRVYLPQVFPGVMAGCLLTFILCLGYYITPALIGGASDQLISNFIASYVNVELNWEMAAALSFILLVFTLALFGIFARILGLDRLKLV
;
A
#
# COMPACT_ATOMS: atom_id res chain seq x y z
N LEU A 1 29.41 2.52 6.67
CA LEU A 1 30.20 1.51 7.42
C LEU A 1 30.85 2.13 8.68
N TRP A 2 30.18 3.06 9.37
CA TRP A 2 30.76 3.92 10.43
C TRP A 2 29.81 4.12 11.64
N LEU A 3 28.94 3.14 11.86
CA LEU A 3 28.22 2.96 13.13
C LEU A 3 28.48 1.49 13.45
N GLY A 4 29.24 1.22 14.51
CA GLY A 4 29.67 -0.12 14.96
C GLY A 4 28.51 -1.03 15.40
N VAL A 5 27.53 -1.23 14.53
CA VAL A 5 26.43 -2.18 14.62
C VAL A 5 26.74 -3.29 13.61
N ALA A 6 27.87 -3.96 13.80
CA ALA A 6 28.41 -4.91 12.82
C ALA A 6 28.97 -6.18 13.46
N ASP A 7 28.34 -6.69 14.53
CA ASP A 7 28.68 -8.00 15.09
C ASP A 7 27.50 -8.98 15.17
N ASP A 8 26.25 -8.52 15.30
CA ASP A 8 25.10 -9.33 14.92
C ASP A 8 24.76 -9.01 13.47
N ARG A 9 25.08 -9.93 12.54
CA ARG A 9 24.41 -9.96 11.24
C ARG A 9 22.92 -10.05 11.53
N LEU A 10 22.22 -8.91 11.51
CA LEU A 10 20.77 -8.90 11.46
C LEU A 10 20.41 -9.75 10.24
N ASP A 11 19.99 -10.98 10.50
CA ASP A 11 19.63 -11.93 9.46
C ASP A 11 18.29 -11.47 8.90
N LEU A 12 18.37 -10.46 8.03
CA LEU A 12 17.23 -9.86 7.35
C LEU A 12 16.76 -10.75 6.19
N MET A 13 17.59 -11.71 5.78
CA MET A 13 17.18 -12.80 4.91
C MET A 13 16.37 -13.81 5.72
N TYR A 14 15.25 -14.26 5.17
CA TYR A 14 14.31 -15.18 5.84
C TYR A 14 13.67 -14.61 7.12
N SER A 15 13.64 -13.29 7.27
CA SER A 15 13.02 -12.61 8.42
C SER A 15 11.84 -11.74 8.01
N ARG A 16 10.80 -11.75 8.85
CA ARG A 16 9.62 -10.89 8.71
C ARG A 16 9.98 -9.41 8.56
N ILE A 17 11.00 -8.94 9.27
CA ILE A 17 11.42 -7.53 9.25
C ILE A 17 12.02 -7.18 7.88
N GLY A 18 12.91 -8.03 7.37
CA GLY A 18 13.51 -7.84 6.05
C GLY A 18 12.46 -7.88 4.94
N LEU A 19 11.48 -8.79 5.06
CA LEU A 19 10.35 -8.87 4.15
C LEU A 19 9.52 -7.57 4.13
N ILE A 20 9.12 -7.06 5.30
CA ILE A 20 8.32 -5.82 5.39
C ILE A 20 9.07 -4.64 4.81
N ILE A 21 10.37 -4.50 5.10
CA ILE A 21 11.20 -3.40 4.55
C ILE A 21 11.27 -3.49 3.03
N ALA A 22 11.57 -4.67 2.49
CA ALA A 22 11.67 -4.89 1.04
C ALA A 22 10.34 -4.62 0.33
N MET A 23 9.24 -5.17 0.84
CA MET A 23 7.90 -4.94 0.28
C MET A 23 7.52 -3.46 0.35
N THR A 24 7.80 -2.79 1.48
CA THR A 24 7.51 -1.36 1.63
C THR A 24 8.28 -0.54 0.61
N HIS A 25 9.57 -0.78 0.41
CA HIS A 25 10.38 -0.05 -0.56
C HIS A 25 9.90 -0.22 -2.00
N ILE A 26 9.54 -1.44 -2.38
CA ILE A 26 9.03 -1.69 -3.74
C ILE A 26 7.68 -1.01 -3.96
N GLN A 27 6.86 -0.96 -2.91
CA GLN A 27 5.49 -0.47 -3.00
C GLN A 27 5.32 1.04 -2.81
N LEU A 28 6.28 1.66 -2.13
CA LEU A 28 6.35 3.09 -1.86
C LEU A 28 6.07 3.98 -3.08
N PRO A 29 6.69 3.76 -4.27
CA PRO A 29 6.43 4.59 -5.44
C PRO A 29 4.96 4.52 -5.89
N PHE A 30 4.32 3.35 -5.77
CA PHE A 30 2.92 3.17 -6.16
C PHE A 30 1.96 3.90 -5.21
N THR A 31 2.30 4.00 -3.92
CA THR A 31 1.50 4.82 -2.97
C THR A 31 1.72 6.31 -3.18
N LEU A 32 2.96 6.74 -3.45
CA LEU A 32 3.32 8.14 -3.56
C LEU A 32 2.77 8.81 -4.82
N LEU A 33 2.68 8.09 -5.95
CA LEU A 33 2.22 8.68 -7.21
C LEU A 33 0.79 9.25 -7.12
N PRO A 34 -0.22 8.52 -6.59
CA PRO A 34 -1.57 9.06 -6.37
C PRO A 34 -1.59 10.23 -5.38
N ILE A 35 -0.80 10.16 -4.31
CA ILE A 35 -0.70 11.22 -3.31
C ILE A 35 -0.16 12.49 -3.98
N TYR A 36 0.95 12.38 -4.71
CA TYR A 36 1.59 13.49 -5.40
C TYR A 36 0.67 14.10 -6.46
N SER A 37 -0.07 13.26 -7.19
CA SER A 37 -1.05 13.72 -8.19
C SER A 37 -2.06 14.70 -7.60
N ILE A 38 -2.62 14.37 -6.42
CA ILE A 38 -3.58 15.25 -5.72
C ILE A 38 -2.88 16.43 -5.04
N MET A 39 -1.68 16.26 -4.49
CA MET A 39 -0.93 17.38 -3.92
C MET A 39 -0.65 18.48 -4.95
N ARG A 40 -0.43 18.11 -6.22
CA ARG A 40 -0.15 19.05 -7.30
C ARG A 40 -1.37 19.85 -7.76
N THR A 41 -2.60 19.36 -7.52
CA THR A 41 -3.83 20.09 -7.89
C THR A 41 -4.22 21.15 -6.87
N ILE A 42 -3.67 21.09 -5.64
CA ILE A 42 -3.97 22.05 -4.57
C ILE A 42 -3.30 23.39 -4.86
N GLN A 43 -4.10 24.46 -4.91
CA GLN A 43 -3.61 25.80 -5.21
C GLN A 43 -2.82 26.39 -4.02
N PRO A 44 -1.61 26.96 -4.23
CA PRO A 44 -0.83 27.60 -3.16
C PRO A 44 -1.53 28.77 -2.47
N SER A 45 -2.52 29.38 -3.14
CA SER A 45 -3.34 30.49 -2.62
C SER A 45 -4.08 30.12 -1.33
N GLN A 46 -4.54 28.88 -1.18
CA GLN A 46 -5.27 28.43 0.01
C GLN A 46 -4.40 28.47 1.27
N MET A 47 -3.13 28.09 1.15
CA MET A 47 -2.17 28.16 2.26
C MET A 47 -1.83 29.61 2.60
N LYS A 48 -1.66 30.48 1.59
CA LYS A 48 -1.44 31.92 1.81
C LYS A 48 -2.62 32.56 2.54
N ALA A 49 -3.86 32.23 2.16
CA ALA A 49 -5.06 32.71 2.83
C ALA A 49 -5.14 32.25 4.29
N ALA A 50 -4.78 30.97 4.57
CA ALA A 50 -4.72 30.47 5.94
C ALA A 50 -3.71 31.26 6.79
N TYR A 51 -2.54 31.58 6.24
CA TYR A 51 -1.55 32.42 6.92
C TYR A 51 -2.03 33.85 7.16
N SER A 52 -2.71 34.47 6.21
CA SER A 52 -3.30 35.81 6.37
C SER A 52 -4.38 35.87 7.45
N LEU A 53 -5.06 34.76 7.73
CA LEU A 53 -6.04 34.63 8.83
C LEU A 53 -5.39 34.33 10.20
N GLY A 54 -4.05 34.37 10.30
CA GLY A 54 -3.31 34.14 11.53
C GLY A 54 -3.07 32.66 11.88
N ALA A 55 -3.33 31.72 10.95
CA ALA A 55 -3.05 30.31 11.20
C ALA A 55 -1.53 30.04 11.24
N LYS A 56 -1.07 29.34 12.29
CA LYS A 56 0.31 28.83 12.36
C LYS A 56 0.53 27.73 11.30
N PRO A 57 1.77 27.51 10.79
CA PRO A 57 2.08 26.47 9.78
C PRO A 57 1.49 25.09 10.04
N PHE A 58 1.59 24.59 11.27
CA PHE A 58 1.01 23.30 11.63
C PHE A 58 -0.53 23.29 11.58
N THR A 59 -1.16 24.42 11.95
CA THR A 59 -2.63 24.57 11.93
C THR A 59 -3.13 24.66 10.48
N ALA A 60 -2.44 25.43 9.64
CA ALA A 60 -2.75 25.54 8.21
C ALA A 60 -2.61 24.17 7.52
N PHE A 61 -1.54 23.43 7.79
CA PHE A 61 -1.37 22.06 7.27
C PHE A 61 -2.51 21.15 7.70
N ARG A 62 -2.77 21.02 9.01
CA ARG A 62 -3.75 20.04 9.53
C ARG A 62 -5.19 20.37 9.13
N ARG A 63 -5.56 21.65 9.07
CA ARG A 63 -6.95 22.09 8.88
C ARG A 63 -7.29 22.41 7.43
N VAL A 64 -6.32 22.82 6.61
CA VAL A 64 -6.55 23.22 5.21
C VAL A 64 -5.96 22.20 4.25
N TYR A 65 -4.68 21.86 4.40
CA TYR A 65 -3.98 21.03 3.42
C TYR A 65 -4.27 19.53 3.55
N LEU A 66 -4.12 18.97 4.76
CA LEU A 66 -4.31 17.55 5.06
C LEU A 66 -5.66 16.98 4.61
N PRO A 67 -6.82 17.61 4.89
CA PRO A 67 -8.11 17.08 4.43
C PRO A 67 -8.25 17.06 2.90
N GLN A 68 -7.54 17.94 2.18
CA GLN A 68 -7.56 17.96 0.72
C GLN A 68 -6.65 16.90 0.09
N VAL A 69 -5.54 16.55 0.76
CA VAL A 69 -4.65 15.47 0.33
C VAL A 69 -5.18 14.09 0.73
N PHE A 70 -6.05 14.02 1.74
CA PHE A 70 -6.59 12.78 2.28
C PHE A 70 -7.19 11.83 1.21
N PRO A 71 -8.00 12.29 0.23
CA PRO A 71 -8.47 11.43 -0.86
C PRO A 71 -7.33 10.77 -1.65
N GLY A 72 -6.19 11.45 -1.81
CA GLY A 72 -5.02 10.91 -2.51
C GLY A 72 -4.23 9.91 -1.69
N VAL A 73 -4.13 10.14 -0.37
CA VAL A 73 -3.60 9.12 0.56
C VAL A 73 -4.43 7.86 0.47
N MET A 74 -5.75 7.98 0.49
CA MET A 74 -6.64 6.84 0.40
C MET A 74 -6.56 6.11 -0.94
N ALA A 75 -6.51 6.84 -2.06
CA ALA A 75 -6.31 6.24 -3.38
C ALA A 75 -4.96 5.51 -3.48
N GLY A 76 -3.89 6.09 -2.93
CA GLY A 76 -2.57 5.46 -2.85
C GLY A 76 -2.59 4.20 -2.00
N CYS A 77 -3.20 4.24 -0.81
CA CYS A 77 -3.34 3.08 0.06
C CYS A 77 -4.15 1.96 -0.60
N LEU A 78 -5.23 2.28 -1.31
CA LEU A 78 -6.05 1.30 -2.01
C LEU A 78 -5.28 0.63 -3.15
N LEU A 79 -4.58 1.41 -3.97
CA LEU A 79 -3.75 0.90 -5.06
C LEU A 79 -2.67 -0.04 -4.53
N THR A 80 -1.96 0.39 -3.50
CA THR A 80 -0.95 -0.41 -2.81
C THR A 80 -1.53 -1.68 -2.19
N PHE A 81 -2.71 -1.60 -1.59
CA PHE A 81 -3.38 -2.78 -1.02
C PHE A 81 -3.65 -3.85 -2.10
N ILE A 82 -4.22 -3.44 -3.23
CA ILE A 82 -4.53 -4.34 -4.35
C ILE A 82 -3.25 -4.99 -4.89
N LEU A 83 -2.21 -4.19 -5.11
CA LEU A 83 -0.93 -4.66 -5.62
C LEU A 83 -0.24 -5.64 -4.64
N CYS A 84 -0.35 -5.42 -3.33
CA CYS A 84 0.22 -6.31 -2.31
C CYS A 84 -0.44 -7.71 -2.31
N LEU A 85 -1.73 -7.82 -2.64
CA LEU A 85 -2.43 -9.11 -2.65
C LEU A 85 -1.86 -10.08 -3.69
N GLY A 86 -1.45 -9.56 -4.86
CA GLY A 86 -0.80 -10.37 -5.90
C GLY A 86 0.69 -10.63 -5.67
N TYR A 87 1.28 -10.08 -4.60
CA TYR A 87 2.73 -9.97 -4.47
C TYR A 87 3.34 -11.18 -3.78
N TYR A 88 3.64 -12.24 -4.55
CA TYR A 88 4.12 -13.52 -3.99
C TYR A 88 5.63 -13.76 -4.16
N ILE A 89 6.23 -13.22 -5.23
CA ILE A 89 7.63 -13.48 -5.59
C ILE A 89 8.60 -12.97 -4.52
N THR A 90 8.44 -11.72 -4.07
CA THR A 90 9.34 -11.14 -3.05
C THR A 90 9.24 -11.84 -1.68
N PRO A 91 8.04 -12.15 -1.16
CA PRO A 91 7.91 -13.03 0.02
C PRO A 91 8.53 -14.41 -0.14
N ALA A 92 8.43 -15.02 -1.33
CA ALA A 92 9.05 -16.31 -1.58
C ALA A 92 10.61 -16.25 -1.56
N LEU A 93 11.19 -15.10 -1.91
CA LEU A 93 12.65 -14.90 -1.97
C LEU A 93 13.26 -14.40 -0.66
N ILE A 94 12.54 -13.55 0.08
CA ILE A 94 13.07 -12.82 1.24
C ILE A 94 12.44 -13.32 2.55
N GLY A 95 11.21 -13.84 2.51
CA GLY A 95 10.47 -14.32 3.68
C GLY A 95 10.95 -15.68 4.17
N GLY A 96 10.85 -15.90 5.48
CA GLY A 96 11.08 -17.22 6.08
C GLY A 96 9.92 -18.18 5.81
N ALA A 97 10.10 -19.46 6.14
CA ALA A 97 9.09 -20.51 5.93
C ALA A 97 7.72 -20.21 6.59
N SER A 98 7.70 -19.36 7.61
CA SER A 98 6.50 -18.94 8.36
C SER A 98 5.75 -17.74 7.75
N ASP A 99 6.34 -17.01 6.80
CA ASP A 99 5.74 -15.79 6.21
C ASP A 99 5.23 -16.00 4.78
N GLN A 100 4.72 -17.21 4.49
CA GLN A 100 4.14 -17.51 3.18
C GLN A 100 2.76 -16.84 3.01
N LEU A 101 2.61 -16.07 1.94
CA LEU A 101 1.33 -15.48 1.55
C LEU A 101 0.45 -16.49 0.81
N ILE A 102 -0.87 -16.28 0.82
CA ILE A 102 -1.84 -17.10 0.05
C ILE A 102 -1.44 -17.22 -1.43
N SER A 103 -0.87 -16.16 -1.98
CA SER A 103 -0.43 -16.11 -3.38
C SER A 103 0.77 -17.05 -3.66
N ASN A 104 1.58 -17.37 -2.64
CA ASN A 104 2.61 -18.41 -2.76
C ASN A 104 2.00 -19.81 -2.88
N PHE A 105 0.95 -20.11 -2.12
CA PHE A 105 0.25 -21.39 -2.21
C PHE A 105 -0.39 -21.58 -3.58
N ILE A 106 -1.05 -20.54 -4.11
CA ILE A 106 -1.61 -20.57 -5.47
C ILE A 106 -0.50 -20.88 -6.49
N ALA A 107 0.65 -20.22 -6.39
CA ALA A 107 1.78 -20.48 -7.28
C ALA A 107 2.34 -21.91 -7.14
N SER A 108 2.41 -22.46 -5.93
CA SER A 108 2.84 -23.85 -5.67
C SER A 108 1.88 -24.85 -6.31
N TYR A 109 0.57 -24.67 -6.12
CA TYR A 109 -0.44 -25.57 -6.70
C TYR A 109 -0.42 -25.57 -8.23
N VAL A 110 -0.11 -24.44 -8.87
CA VAL A 110 0.02 -24.35 -10.33
C VAL A 110 1.33 -24.96 -10.84
N ASN A 111 2.47 -24.60 -10.24
CA ASN A 111 3.79 -24.86 -10.83
C ASN A 111 4.49 -26.11 -10.28
N VAL A 112 4.15 -26.55 -9.05
CA VAL A 112 4.81 -27.66 -8.37
C VAL A 112 3.89 -28.87 -8.31
N GLU A 113 2.70 -28.68 -7.73
CA GLU A 113 1.77 -29.78 -7.48
C GLU A 113 0.86 -30.08 -8.69
N LEU A 114 0.87 -29.19 -9.71
CA LEU A 114 0.06 -29.30 -10.93
C LEU A 114 -1.44 -29.53 -10.64
N ASN A 115 -1.91 -29.05 -9.49
CA ASN A 115 -3.28 -29.14 -9.04
C ASN A 115 -4.02 -27.84 -9.37
N TRP A 116 -4.48 -27.77 -10.62
CA TRP A 116 -5.21 -26.62 -11.16
C TRP A 116 -6.56 -26.39 -10.47
N GLU A 117 -7.18 -27.44 -9.94
CA GLU A 117 -8.46 -27.38 -9.24
C GLU A 117 -8.32 -26.61 -7.91
N MET A 118 -7.32 -26.99 -7.11
CA MET A 118 -7.02 -26.31 -5.84
C MET A 118 -6.56 -24.86 -6.09
N ALA A 119 -5.70 -24.65 -7.10
CA ALA A 119 -5.27 -23.31 -7.49
C ALA A 119 -6.45 -22.41 -7.89
N ALA A 120 -7.41 -22.94 -8.66
CA ALA A 120 -8.60 -22.20 -9.07
C ALA A 120 -9.49 -21.85 -7.87
N ALA A 121 -9.71 -22.79 -6.95
CA ALA A 121 -10.51 -22.57 -5.75
C ALA A 121 -9.91 -21.46 -4.86
N LEU A 122 -8.61 -21.53 -4.58
CA LEU A 122 -7.90 -20.51 -3.79
C LEU A 122 -7.90 -19.14 -4.48
N SER A 123 -7.70 -19.11 -5.80
CA SER A 123 -7.74 -17.88 -6.59
C SER A 123 -9.12 -17.23 -6.55
N PHE A 124 -10.19 -18.02 -6.63
CA PHE A 124 -11.56 -17.52 -6.55
C PHE A 124 -11.86 -16.94 -5.16
N ILE A 125 -11.44 -17.62 -4.08
CA ILE A 125 -11.59 -17.11 -2.71
C ILE A 125 -10.84 -15.78 -2.54
N LEU A 126 -9.59 -15.72 -3.01
CA LEU A 126 -8.79 -14.50 -2.95
C LEU A 126 -9.45 -13.37 -3.75
N LEU A 127 -10.00 -13.67 -4.93
CA LEU A 127 -10.72 -12.70 -5.76
C LEU A 127 -11.96 -12.14 -5.04
N VAL A 128 -12.81 -13.01 -4.48
CA VAL A 128 -14.02 -12.59 -3.75
C VAL A 128 -13.65 -11.71 -2.57
N PHE A 129 -12.62 -12.09 -1.80
CA PHE A 129 -12.15 -11.30 -0.67
C PHE A 129 -11.59 -9.94 -1.09
N THR A 130 -10.83 -9.91 -2.18
CA THR A 130 -10.27 -8.69 -2.77
C THR A 130 -11.38 -7.74 -3.23
N LEU A 131 -12.39 -8.25 -3.94
CA LEU A 131 -13.54 -7.46 -4.40
C LEU A 131 -14.39 -6.96 -3.23
N ALA A 132 -14.57 -7.78 -2.18
CA ALA A 132 -15.30 -7.37 -0.98
C ALA A 132 -14.58 -6.21 -0.27
N LEU A 133 -13.27 -6.31 -0.05
CA LEU A 133 -12.50 -5.23 0.55
C LEU A 133 -12.47 -3.99 -0.34
N PHE A 134 -12.27 -4.15 -1.65
CA PHE A 134 -12.37 -3.04 -2.59
C PHE A 134 -13.72 -2.33 -2.51
N GLY A 135 -14.83 -3.09 -2.47
CA GLY A 135 -16.18 -2.54 -2.33
C GLY A 135 -16.39 -1.80 -1.02
N ILE A 136 -15.88 -2.33 0.11
CA ILE A 136 -15.93 -1.66 1.42
C ILE A 136 -15.14 -0.35 1.37
N PHE A 137 -13.91 -0.39 0.88
CA PHE A 137 -13.08 0.80 0.73
C PHE A 137 -13.76 1.83 -0.17
N ALA A 138 -14.28 1.43 -1.32
CA ALA A 138 -14.94 2.32 -2.26
C ALA A 138 -16.18 2.99 -1.66
N ARG A 139 -16.95 2.26 -0.83
CA ARG A 139 -18.12 2.77 -0.13
C ARG A 139 -17.75 3.76 0.98
N ILE A 140 -16.73 3.44 1.80
CA ILE A 140 -16.22 4.34 2.85
C ILE A 140 -15.66 5.63 2.24
N LEU A 141 -14.97 5.49 1.11
CA LEU A 141 -14.37 6.60 0.38
C LEU A 141 -15.40 7.49 -0.31
N GLY A 142 -16.62 7.01 -0.50
CA GLY A 142 -17.63 7.72 -1.27
C GLY A 142 -17.12 8.02 -2.68
N LEU A 143 -16.52 7.01 -3.36
CA LEU A 143 -16.16 7.11 -4.78
C LEU A 143 -17.37 7.46 -5.67
N ASP A 144 -18.59 7.27 -5.17
CA ASP A 144 -19.82 7.81 -5.76
C ASP A 144 -19.88 9.35 -5.81
N ARG A 145 -19.11 10.06 -4.96
CA ARG A 145 -18.93 11.53 -5.00
C ARG A 145 -17.81 11.99 -5.93
N LEU A 146 -17.00 11.06 -6.46
CA LEU A 146 -15.95 11.35 -7.45
C LEU A 146 -16.49 11.28 -8.90
N LYS A 147 -17.72 10.79 -9.07
CA LYS A 147 -18.52 11.07 -10.27
C LYS A 147 -19.24 12.40 -10.02
N LEU A 148 -19.16 13.33 -11.00
CA LEU A 148 -19.73 14.69 -11.02
C LEU A 148 -18.73 15.84 -10.76
N VAL A 149 -17.60 15.84 -11.48
CA VAL A 149 -17.07 17.06 -12.11
C VAL A 149 -16.91 16.77 -13.60
#